data_AF-A0A238KXE8-F1
#
_entry.id   AF-A0A238KXE8-F1
#
_cell.length_a   1.000
_cell.length_b   1.000
_cell.length_c   1.000
_cell.angle_alpha   90.00
_cell.angle_beta   90.00
_cell.angle_gamma   90.00
#
_symmetry.space_group_name_H-M   'P 1'
#
loop_
_entity.id
_entity.type
_entity.pdbx_description
1 polymer ?
#
loop_
_entity_poly.entity_id
_entity_poly.type
_entity_poly.pdbx_seq_one_letter_code
_entity_poly.pdbx_strand_id
1 'polypeptide(L)'
;MPMTIQRRNLRSRLNHRRRHRPAMQAYDTLPPELRQWLANACLPWSPNSALKIWKAAGGAKAPADALARLNAIEQAMLLRDARIWEE
;
A
#
# COMPACT_ATOMS: atom_id res chain seq x y z
N MET A 1 -37.83 -23.64 27.52
CA MET A 1 -36.66 -23.12 28.25
C MET A 1 -35.63 -22.62 27.25
N PRO A 2 -35.50 -21.31 26.99
CA PRO A 2 -34.43 -20.79 26.13
C PRO A 2 -33.16 -20.47 26.94
N MET A 3 -32.04 -21.03 26.51
CA MET A 3 -30.68 -20.76 27.01
C MET A 3 -30.33 -19.28 26.85
N THR A 4 -29.82 -18.68 27.91
CA THR A 4 -29.36 -17.29 27.95
C THR A 4 -28.09 -17.10 27.12
N ILE A 5 -28.18 -16.22 26.12
CA ILE A 5 -27.04 -15.80 25.29
C ILE A 5 -26.04 -15.02 26.17
N GLN A 6 -24.77 -15.45 26.17
CA GLN A 6 -23.68 -14.80 26.89
C GLN A 6 -23.36 -13.42 26.27
N ARG A 7 -23.55 -12.35 27.05
CA ARG A 7 -23.22 -10.97 26.63
C ARG A 7 -21.69 -10.80 26.60
N ARG A 8 -21.13 -10.49 25.43
CA ARG A 8 -19.69 -10.27 25.23
C ARG A 8 -19.24 -8.95 25.86
N ASN A 9 -18.27 -9.02 26.76
CA ASN A 9 -17.56 -7.88 27.36
C ASN A 9 -16.56 -7.29 26.36
N LEU A 10 -17.05 -6.58 25.34
CA LEU A 10 -16.20 -5.84 24.38
C LEU A 10 -16.63 -4.37 24.37
N ARG A 11 -16.39 -3.68 25.48
CA ARG A 11 -16.70 -2.25 25.65
C ARG A 11 -15.42 -1.42 25.62
N SER A 12 -14.70 -1.49 24.51
CA SER A 12 -13.55 -0.62 24.24
C SER A 12 -14.05 0.72 23.70
N ARG A 13 -13.70 1.83 24.35
CA ARG A 13 -14.01 3.21 23.88
C ARG A 13 -13.15 3.66 22.69
N LEU A 14 -12.31 2.76 22.16
CA LEU A 14 -11.50 3.02 20.98
C LEU A 14 -12.43 3.15 19.78
N ASN A 15 -12.45 4.36 19.21
CA ASN A 15 -13.27 4.69 18.06
C ASN A 15 -12.89 3.77 16.89
N HIS A 16 -13.74 2.79 16.58
CA HIS A 16 -13.55 1.91 15.44
C HIS A 16 -13.75 2.75 14.17
N ARG A 17 -12.67 3.35 13.69
CA ARG A 17 -12.65 4.03 12.40
C ARG A 17 -12.98 2.96 11.37
N ARG A 18 -14.21 2.98 10.86
CA ARG A 18 -14.57 2.23 9.65
C ARG A 18 -13.57 2.66 8.59
N ARG A 19 -12.59 1.81 8.29
CA ARG A 19 -11.72 1.98 7.14
C ARG A 19 -12.60 1.80 5.90
N HIS A 20 -13.25 2.87 5.48
CA HIS A 20 -14.00 2.97 4.23
C HIS A 20 -13.04 3.10 3.03
N ARG A 21 -11.96 2.32 3.05
CA ARG A 21 -11.11 2.07 1.88
C ARG A 21 -10.69 0.61 2.02
N PRO A 22 -11.13 -0.27 1.13
CA PRO A 22 -10.69 -1.65 1.15
C PRO A 22 -9.23 -1.64 0.67
N ALA A 23 -8.30 -1.58 1.63
CA ALA A 23 -6.86 -1.61 1.35
C ALA A 23 -6.48 -2.82 0.47
N MET A 24 -7.23 -3.93 0.60
CA MET A 24 -7.10 -5.13 -0.23
C MET A 24 -7.49 -4.88 -1.71
N GLN A 25 -8.58 -4.17 -1.99
CA GLN A 25 -9.11 -4.01 -3.35
C GLN A 25 -8.20 -3.13 -4.22
N ALA A 26 -7.54 -2.14 -3.60
CA ALA A 26 -6.55 -1.32 -4.27
C ALA A 26 -5.30 -2.12 -4.68
N TYR A 27 -5.00 -3.21 -3.99
CA TYR A 27 -3.91 -4.11 -4.34
C TYR A 27 -4.33 -5.17 -5.38
N ASP A 28 -5.56 -5.67 -5.27
CA ASP A 28 -6.13 -6.67 -6.19
C ASP A 28 -6.30 -6.13 -7.61
N THR A 29 -6.66 -4.85 -7.74
CA THR A 29 -6.83 -4.15 -9.03
C THR A 29 -5.52 -3.70 -9.69
N LEU A 30 -4.36 -4.01 -9.08
CA LEU A 30 -3.07 -3.64 -9.65
C LEU A 30 -2.71 -4.51 -10.87
N PRO A 31 -2.04 -3.94 -11.89
CA PRO A 31 -1.43 -4.71 -12.95
C PRO A 31 -0.36 -5.67 -12.39
N PRO A 32 -0.19 -6.86 -13.00
CA PRO A 32 0.72 -7.89 -12.50
C PRO A 32 2.17 -7.41 -12.43
N GLU A 33 2.61 -6.60 -13.39
CA GLU A 33 3.97 -6.04 -13.43
C GLU A 33 4.22 -5.09 -12.26
N LEU A 34 3.25 -4.23 -11.97
CA LEU A 34 3.32 -3.31 -10.82
C LEU A 34 3.30 -4.08 -9.50
N ARG A 35 2.54 -5.18 -9.43
CA ARG A 35 2.50 -6.06 -8.27
C ARG A 35 3.85 -6.76 -8.04
N GLN A 36 4.48 -7.25 -9.10
CA GLN A 36 5.83 -7.85 -9.01
C GLN A 36 6.84 -6.82 -8.53
N TRP A 37 6.79 -5.59 -9.04
CA TRP A 37 7.67 -4.53 -8.55
C TRP A 37 7.42 -4.21 -7.07
N LEU A 38 6.16 -4.07 -6.64
CA LEU A 38 5.81 -3.84 -5.23
C LEU A 38 6.27 -4.97 -4.30
N ALA A 39 6.33 -6.21 -4.78
CA ALA A 39 6.83 -7.35 -4.02
C ALA A 39 8.37 -7.35 -3.88
N ASN A 40 9.08 -6.70 -4.80
CA ASN A 40 10.55 -6.58 -4.78
C ASN A 40 11.05 -5.24 -4.20
N ALA A 41 10.17 -4.26 -4.02
CA ALA A 41 10.53 -2.96 -3.47
C ALA A 41 11.00 -3.09 -2.00
N CYS A 42 12.04 -2.34 -1.65
CA CYS A 42 12.61 -2.30 -0.30
C CYS A 42 11.76 -1.46 0.66
N LEU A 43 11.10 -0.41 0.13
CA LEU A 43 10.25 0.47 0.94
C LEU A 43 8.81 -0.05 1.04
N PRO A 44 8.11 0.17 2.18
CA PRO A 44 6.69 -0.16 2.34
C PRO A 44 5.80 0.84 1.58
N TRP A 45 5.81 0.74 0.25
CA TRP A 45 5.03 1.59 -0.64
C TRP A 45 3.53 1.31 -0.53
N SER A 46 2.73 2.38 -0.50
CA SER A 46 1.28 2.25 -0.64
C SER A 46 0.90 1.96 -2.10
N PRO A 47 0.00 0.99 -2.38
CA PRO A 47 -0.34 0.55 -3.74
C PRO A 47 -0.93 1.67 -4.60
N ASN A 48 -1.65 2.60 -3.97
CA ASN A 48 -2.25 3.75 -4.64
C ASN A 48 -1.20 4.75 -5.17
N SER A 49 -0.10 4.95 -4.44
CA SER A 49 0.99 5.83 -4.87
C SER A 49 1.79 5.19 -6.01
N ALA A 50 2.10 3.90 -5.88
CA ALA A 50 2.78 3.14 -6.93
C ALA A 50 1.97 3.16 -8.24
N LEU A 51 0.65 2.95 -8.16
CA LEU A 51 -0.25 3.01 -9.33
C LEU A 51 -0.33 4.40 -9.96
N LYS A 52 -0.30 5.48 -9.17
CA LYS A 52 -0.27 6.84 -9.72
C LYS A 52 1.00 7.09 -10.54
N ILE A 53 2.16 6.68 -10.03
CA ILE A 53 3.45 6.84 -10.72
C ILE A 53 3.47 5.97 -11.98
N TRP A 54 3.04 4.71 -11.86
CA TRP A 54 2.97 3.77 -12.98
C TRP A 54 2.10 4.32 -14.11
N LYS A 55 0.90 4.85 -13.79
CA LYS A 55 0.03 5.49 -14.79
C LYS A 55 0.67 6.73 -15.42
N ALA A 56 1.36 7.56 -14.63
CA ALA A 56 2.01 8.77 -15.12
C ALA A 56 3.18 8.48 -16.08
N ALA A 57 3.86 7.34 -15.89
CA ALA A 57 4.96 6.89 -16.73
C ALA A 57 4.53 6.06 -17.96
N GLY A 58 3.23 6.03 -18.27
CA GLY A 58 2.71 5.33 -19.45
C GLY A 58 2.13 3.94 -19.19
N GLY A 59 2.17 3.47 -17.94
CA GLY A 59 1.52 2.25 -17.49
C GLY A 59 1.90 1.02 -18.31
N ALA A 60 0.89 0.23 -18.71
CA ALA A 60 1.07 -1.03 -19.45
C ALA A 60 1.58 -0.82 -20.88
N LYS A 61 1.59 0.42 -21.38
CA LYS A 61 2.10 0.73 -22.72
C LYS A 61 3.64 0.80 -22.75
N ALA A 62 4.26 1.10 -21.60
CA ALA A 62 5.70 1.18 -21.44
C ALA A 62 6.10 0.68 -20.04
N PRO A 63 5.93 -0.62 -19.75
CA PRO A 63 6.13 -1.14 -18.41
C PRO A 63 7.57 -0.97 -17.92
N ALA A 64 8.57 -1.15 -18.79
CA ALA A 64 9.97 -0.97 -18.43
C ALA A 64 10.29 0.46 -17.98
N ASP A 65 9.78 1.48 -18.70
CA ASP A 65 9.99 2.88 -18.35
C ASP A 65 9.25 3.26 -17.05
N ALA A 66 8.03 2.74 -16.88
CA ALA A 66 7.25 2.93 -15.66
C ALA A 66 7.93 2.33 -14.42
N LEU A 67 8.54 1.14 -14.55
CA LEU A 67 9.31 0.51 -13.49
C LEU A 67 10.61 1.27 -13.20
N ALA A 68 11.32 1.74 -14.22
CA ALA A 68 12.52 2.56 -14.04
C ALA A 68 12.21 3.86 -13.29
N ARG A 69 11.09 4.52 -13.63
CA ARG A 69 10.60 5.72 -12.94
C ARG A 69 10.27 5.43 -11.47
N LEU A 70 9.59 4.33 -11.18
CA LEU A 70 9.27 3.89 -9.82
C LEU A 70 10.55 3.66 -8.99
N ASN A 71 11.53 2.94 -9.54
CA ASN A 71 12.80 2.68 -8.88
C ASN A 71 13.58 3.98 -8.61
N ALA A 72 13.60 4.93 -9.56
CA ALA A 72 14.26 6.22 -9.34
C ALA A 72 13.65 7.01 -8.17
N ILE A 73 12.32 6.96 -8.01
CA ILE A 73 11.65 7.62 -6.89
C ILE A 73 11.90 6.87 -5.58
N GLU A 74 11.92 5.53 -5.61
CA GLU A 74 12.29 4.71 -4.46
C GLU A 74 13.69 5.05 -3.95
N GLN A 75 14.69 5.12 -4.83
CA GLN A 75 16.05 5.53 -4.46
C GLN A 75 16.08 6.94 -3.87
N ALA A 76 15.34 7.89 -4.45
CA ALA A 76 15.25 9.24 -3.91
C ALA A 76 14.58 9.30 -2.52
N MET A 77 13.58 8.44 -2.27
CA MET A 77 12.95 8.30 -0.96
C MET A 77 13.87 7.63 0.05
N LEU A 78 14.59 6.57 -0.33
CA LEU A 78 15.57 5.90 0.51
C LEU A 78 16.67 6.87 0.97
N LEU A 79 17.20 7.69 0.06
CA LEU A 79 18.18 8.72 0.39
C LEU A 79 17.65 9.76 1.39
N ARG A 80 16.35 10.10 1.29
CA ARG A 80 15.70 11.02 2.23
C ARG A 80 15.42 10.37 3.58
N ASP A 81 14.97 9.12 3.58
CA ASP A 81 14.63 8.37 4.79
C ASP A 81 15.88 7.98 5.58
N ALA A 82 16.98 7.60 4.90
CA ALA A 82 18.27 7.34 5.53
C ALA A 82 18.75 8.53 6.39
N ARG A 83 18.41 9.75 6.01
CA ARG A 83 18.74 10.97 6.76
C ARG A 83 17.93 11.14 8.05
N ILE A 84 16.78 10.49 8.19
CA ILE A 84 15.90 10.57 9.36
C ILE A 84 16.43 9.70 10.51
N TRP A 85 17.23 8.67 10.21
CA TRP A 85 17.76 7.72 11.20
C TRP A 85 19.17 8.06 11.71
N GLU A 86 19.72 9.21 11.30
CA GLU A 86 21.06 9.69 11.69
C GLU A 86 21.00 10.77 12.80
N GLU A 87 20.01 10.70 13.70
CA GLU A 87 19.91 11.54 14.93
C GLU A 87 19.65 10.70 16.20
#